data_AF-A0A969RQM5-F1
#
_entry.id   AF-A0A969RQM5-F1
#
_cell.length_a   1.000
_cell.length_b   1.000
_cell.length_c   1.000
_cell.angle_alpha   90.00
_cell.angle_beta   90.00
_cell.angle_gamma   90.00
#
_symmetry.space_group_name_H-M   'P 1'
#
loop_
_entity.id
_entity.type
_entity.pdbx_description
1 polymer ?
#
loop_
_entity_poly.entity_id
_entity_poly.type
_entity_poly.pdbx_seq_one_letter_code
_entity_poly.pdbx_strand_id
1 'polypeptide(L)'
;MSEVGDALLEFTEEVAEEIERAFVPFEVAAFSESDQSDDPLADWLDPWLQLILGFEATLDRATEPLTQTIEPLINQHPICIGCQNYHGQIYEGTMLVCAMHPYGIVDGSEYCPDKEAVSWSFPAVDRSNSSEDHDF
;
A
#
# COMPACT_ATOMS: atom_id res chain seq x y z
N MET A 1 -5.73 -13.36 0.89
CA MET A 1 -5.97 -11.91 1.12
C MET A 1 -6.07 -11.56 2.60
N SER A 2 -6.35 -12.50 3.53
CA SER A 2 -6.33 -12.22 4.98
C SER A 2 -4.92 -12.11 5.57
N GLU A 3 -3.95 -12.89 5.09
CA GLU A 3 -2.60 -13.00 5.67
C GLU A 3 -1.81 -11.67 5.74
N VAL A 4 -1.91 -10.81 4.73
CA VAL A 4 -1.25 -9.48 4.73
C VAL A 4 -1.98 -8.51 5.67
N GLY A 5 -3.30 -8.62 5.77
CA GLY A 5 -4.09 -7.80 6.68
C GLY A 5 -3.84 -8.17 8.15
N ASP A 6 -3.72 -9.47 8.42
CA ASP A 6 -3.41 -10.00 9.76
C ASP A 6 -1.99 -9.59 10.18
N ALA A 7 -1.01 -9.66 9.27
CA ALA A 7 0.37 -9.21 9.53
C ALA A 7 0.47 -7.69 9.79
N LEU A 8 -0.33 -6.87 9.10
CA LEU A 8 -0.39 -5.44 9.36
C LEU A 8 -1.07 -5.14 10.71
N LEU A 9 -2.12 -5.87 11.08
CA LEU A 9 -2.79 -5.70 12.37
C LEU A 9 -1.89 -6.06 13.54
N GLU A 10 -1.19 -7.20 13.47
CA GLU A 10 -0.21 -7.63 14.48
C GLU A 10 0.91 -6.61 14.65
N PHE A 11 1.45 -6.08 13.54
CA PHE A 11 2.44 -5.01 13.58
C PHE A 11 1.88 -3.71 14.15
N THR A 12 0.62 -3.37 13.88
CA THR A 12 0.00 -2.14 14.41
C THR A 12 -0.13 -2.19 15.92
N GLU A 13 -0.47 -3.36 16.47
CA GLU A 13 -0.54 -3.61 17.91
C GLU A 13 0.85 -3.50 18.57
N GLU A 14 1.86 -4.10 17.96
CA GLU A 14 3.26 -4.05 18.43
C GLU A 14 3.83 -2.62 18.40
N VAL A 15 3.52 -1.84 17.35
CA VAL A 15 3.92 -0.44 17.23
C VAL A 15 3.18 0.46 18.23
N ALA A 16 1.90 0.19 18.51
CA ALA A 16 1.11 0.97 19.48
C ALA A 16 1.71 0.90 20.89
N GLU A 17 2.08 -0.30 21.35
CA GLU A 17 2.71 -0.49 22.66
C GLU A 17 4.08 0.19 22.76
N GLU A 18 4.87 0.14 21.68
CA GLU A 18 6.18 0.78 21.62
C GLU A 18 6.07 2.32 21.57
N ILE A 19 5.03 2.85 20.91
CA ILE A 19 4.71 4.29 20.92
C ILE A 19 4.45 4.79 22.34
N GLU A 20 3.57 4.11 23.08
CA GLU A 20 3.21 4.52 24.45
C GLU A 20 4.41 4.51 25.38
N ARG A 21 5.32 3.53 25.22
CA ARG A 21 6.54 3.39 26.02
C ARG A 21 7.57 4.49 25.73
N ALA A 22 7.66 4.95 24.48
CA ALA A 22 8.64 5.96 24.04
C ALA A 22 8.16 7.42 24.25
N PHE A 23 6.85 7.65 24.37
CA PHE A 23 6.27 8.99 24.55
C PHE A 23 6.45 9.53 25.98
N VAL A 24 6.35 8.66 26.99
CA VAL A 24 6.53 9.04 28.42
C VAL A 24 7.91 9.66 28.72
N PRO A 25 9.05 9.12 28.24
CA PRO A 25 10.35 9.75 28.45
C PRO A 25 10.57 11.04 27.66
N PHE A 26 9.87 11.27 26.54
CA PHE A 26 9.98 12.50 25.74
C PHE A 26 9.50 13.74 26.52
N GLU A 27 8.36 13.63 27.19
CA GLU A 27 7.84 14.71 28.04
C GLU A 27 8.86 15.10 29.11
N VAL A 28 9.49 14.12 29.76
CA VAL A 28 10.46 14.39 30.83
C VAL A 28 11.76 15.02 30.30
N ALA A 29 12.25 14.58 29.14
CA ALA A 29 13.46 15.09 28.52
C ALA A 29 13.28 16.50 27.93
N ALA A 30 12.14 16.76 27.28
CA ALA A 30 11.84 18.05 26.65
C ALA A 30 11.64 19.21 27.66
N PHE A 31 11.27 18.91 28.92
CA PHE A 31 11.11 19.89 29.99
C PHE A 31 12.31 20.01 30.94
N SER A 32 13.35 19.16 30.79
CA SER A 32 14.59 19.32 31.55
C SER A 32 15.50 20.34 30.84
N GLU A 33 15.55 21.56 31.37
CA GLU A 33 16.56 22.57 31.00
C GLU A 33 17.95 21.91 31.01
N SER A 34 18.60 21.77 29.86
CA SER A 34 19.89 21.10 29.76
C SER A 34 20.92 21.94 29.01
N ASP A 35 21.90 22.40 29.78
CA ASP A 35 23.05 23.25 29.45
C ASP A 35 24.26 22.42 28.93
N GLN A 36 24.02 21.44 28.08
CA GLN A 36 25.10 20.71 27.42
C GLN A 36 24.64 20.15 26.08
N SER A 37 25.42 20.47 25.06
CA SER A 37 25.15 20.22 23.65
C SER A 37 25.50 18.78 23.29
N ASP A 38 24.57 17.87 23.55
CA ASP A 38 24.41 16.59 22.86
C ASP A 38 22.94 16.55 22.42
N ASP A 39 22.65 16.48 21.11
CA ASP A 39 21.31 16.72 20.55
C ASP A 39 20.31 15.64 21.01
N PRO A 40 19.57 15.87 22.11
CA PRO A 40 18.85 14.82 22.82
C PRO A 40 17.59 14.39 22.05
N LEU A 41 17.20 15.19 21.05
CA LEU A 41 16.13 14.89 20.13
C LEU A 41 16.54 13.80 19.12
N ALA A 42 17.78 13.82 18.65
CA ALA A 42 18.28 12.83 17.69
C ALA A 42 18.37 11.44 18.34
N ASP A 43 18.90 11.35 19.56
CA ASP A 43 18.98 10.09 20.32
C ASP A 43 17.60 9.53 20.67
N TRP A 44 16.60 10.40 20.88
CA TRP A 44 15.22 9.98 21.10
C TRP A 44 14.51 9.54 19.81
N LEU A 45 14.80 10.19 18.68
CA LEU A 45 14.22 9.86 17.36
C LEU A 45 14.86 8.63 16.69
N ASP A 46 16.11 8.31 17.02
CA ASP A 46 16.87 7.20 16.42
C ASP A 46 16.10 5.86 16.38
N PRO A 47 15.50 5.35 17.48
CA PRO A 47 14.73 4.10 17.44
C PRO A 47 13.51 4.16 16.51
N TRP A 48 12.90 5.33 16.35
CA TRP A 48 11.77 5.53 15.43
C TRP A 48 12.21 5.56 13.97
N LEU A 49 13.33 6.21 13.68
CA LEU A 49 13.91 6.19 12.34
C LEU A 49 14.26 4.77 11.92
N GLN A 50 14.84 3.97 12.83
CA GLN A 50 15.11 2.56 12.57
C GLN A 50 13.83 1.74 12.32
N LEU A 51 12.76 2.00 13.09
CA LEU A 51 11.47 1.34 12.92
C LEU A 51 10.82 1.68 11.57
N ILE A 52 10.80 2.97 11.20
CA ILE A 52 10.23 3.44 9.93
C ILE A 52 11.02 2.87 8.75
N LEU A 53 12.36 2.93 8.79
CA LEU A 53 13.21 2.37 7.72
C LEU A 53 13.06 0.85 7.61
N GLY A 54 12.94 0.14 8.74
CA GLY A 54 12.69 -1.30 8.76
C GLY A 54 11.33 -1.67 8.17
N PHE A 55 10.32 -0.86 8.44
CA PHE A 55 8.98 -1.01 7.89
C PHE A 55 8.94 -0.72 6.39
N GLU A 56 9.55 0.38 5.93
CA GLU A 56 9.67 0.70 4.50
C GLU A 56 10.31 -0.45 3.72
N ALA A 57 11.43 -0.98 4.22
CA ALA A 57 12.09 -2.13 3.59
C ALA A 57 11.22 -3.40 3.57
N THR A 58 10.35 -3.56 4.56
CA THR A 58 9.42 -4.71 4.62
C THR A 58 8.25 -4.53 3.66
N LEU A 59 7.67 -3.33 3.59
CA LEU A 59 6.64 -2.97 2.62
C LEU A 59 7.15 -3.09 1.18
N ASP A 60 8.36 -2.61 0.88
CA ASP A 60 8.93 -2.69 -0.47
C ASP A 60 9.00 -4.15 -0.93
N ARG A 61 9.48 -5.06 -0.09
CA ARG A 61 9.51 -6.49 -0.42
C ARG A 61 8.12 -7.10 -0.57
N ALA A 62 7.17 -6.71 0.30
CA ALA A 62 5.81 -7.21 0.25
C ALA A 62 5.04 -6.71 -0.98
N THR A 63 5.37 -5.52 -1.48
CA THR A 63 4.68 -4.83 -2.58
C THR A 63 5.43 -4.89 -3.91
N GLU A 64 6.68 -5.34 -3.94
CA GLU A 64 7.49 -5.54 -5.15
C GLU A 64 6.71 -6.15 -6.33
N PRO A 65 5.95 -7.27 -6.17
CA PRO A 65 5.19 -7.85 -7.28
C PRO A 65 4.08 -6.91 -7.80
N LEU A 66 3.50 -6.08 -6.93
CA LEU A 66 2.50 -5.08 -7.30
C LEU A 66 3.15 -3.91 -8.04
N THR A 67 4.28 -3.39 -7.54
CA THR A 67 5.00 -2.26 -8.14
C THR A 67 5.46 -2.60 -9.57
N GLN A 68 6.01 -3.80 -9.76
CA GLN A 68 6.41 -4.29 -11.09
C GLN A 68 5.25 -4.40 -12.08
N THR A 69 4.01 -4.52 -11.58
CA THR A 69 2.80 -4.66 -12.40
C THR A 69 2.11 -3.32 -12.64
N ILE A 70 2.02 -2.46 -11.62
CA ILE A 70 1.23 -1.22 -11.62
C ILE A 70 1.99 -0.06 -12.26
N GLU A 71 3.27 0.09 -11.95
CA GLU A 71 4.06 1.22 -12.45
C GLU A 71 4.15 1.21 -13.99
N PRO A 72 4.39 0.07 -14.65
CA PRO A 72 4.38 -0.02 -16.10
C PRO A 72 2.97 0.15 -16.70
N LEU A 73 1.93 -0.35 -16.01
CA LEU A 73 0.55 -0.15 -16.44
C LEU A 73 0.21 1.33 -16.57
N ILE A 74 0.56 2.14 -15.58
CA ILE A 74 0.22 3.57 -15.56
C ILE A 74 1.10 4.37 -16.51
N ASN A 75 2.41 4.09 -16.51
CA ASN A 75 3.38 4.95 -17.19
C ASN A 75 3.68 4.55 -18.63
N GLN A 76 3.57 3.26 -18.98
CA GLN A 76 4.00 2.72 -20.28
C GLN A 76 2.84 2.12 -21.07
N HIS A 77 1.86 1.52 -20.39
CA HIS A 77 0.73 0.82 -21.03
C HIS A 77 -0.66 1.28 -20.55
N PRO A 78 -0.95 2.60 -20.53
CA PRO A 78 -2.20 3.13 -19.93
C PRO A 78 -3.47 2.65 -20.62
N ILE A 79 -3.39 2.26 -21.91
CA ILE A 79 -4.52 1.70 -22.66
C ILE A 79 -5.02 0.40 -22.03
N CYS A 80 -4.12 -0.36 -21.39
CA CYS A 80 -4.43 -1.62 -20.72
C CYS A 80 -5.12 -1.44 -19.36
N ILE A 81 -5.24 -0.23 -18.82
CA ILE A 81 -5.91 0.02 -17.53
C ILE A 81 -7.34 -0.52 -17.58
N GLY A 82 -7.65 -1.40 -16.64
CA GLY A 82 -8.97 -2.04 -16.48
C GLY A 82 -9.25 -3.17 -17.49
N CYS A 83 -8.28 -3.60 -18.29
CA CYS A 83 -8.44 -4.74 -19.19
C CYS A 83 -8.30 -6.07 -18.44
N GLN A 84 -9.23 -7.01 -18.65
CA GLN A 84 -9.20 -8.36 -18.09
C GLN A 84 -8.01 -9.18 -18.60
N ASN A 85 -7.48 -8.82 -19.77
CA ASN A 85 -6.36 -9.52 -20.40
C ASN A 85 -4.98 -9.00 -19.96
N TYR A 86 -4.93 -7.97 -19.08
CA TYR A 86 -3.65 -7.42 -18.61
C TYR A 86 -2.88 -8.44 -17.75
N HIS A 87 -1.58 -8.58 -18.03
CA HIS A 87 -0.68 -9.54 -17.37
C HIS A 87 0.39 -8.82 -16.54
N GLY A 88 1.14 -7.90 -17.15
CA GLY A 88 2.01 -6.95 -16.47
C GLY A 88 3.20 -7.54 -15.70
N GLN A 89 3.78 -8.66 -16.15
CA GLN A 89 4.92 -9.30 -15.47
C GLN A 89 6.19 -9.28 -16.32
N ILE A 90 7.34 -9.19 -15.64
CA ILE A 90 8.66 -9.21 -16.27
C ILE A 90 9.25 -10.62 -16.20
N TYR A 91 9.65 -11.16 -17.36
CA TYR A 91 10.37 -12.42 -17.50
C TYR A 91 11.73 -12.16 -18.13
N GLU A 92 12.81 -12.52 -17.43
CA GLU A 92 14.18 -12.34 -17.94
C GLU A 92 14.46 -10.92 -18.48
N GLY A 93 13.88 -9.90 -17.84
CA GLY A 93 14.01 -8.50 -18.24
C GLY A 93 13.05 -8.03 -19.34
N THR A 94 12.20 -8.91 -19.87
CA THR A 94 11.17 -8.56 -20.86
C THR A 94 9.79 -8.55 -20.21
N MET A 95 9.08 -7.43 -20.31
CA MET A 95 7.70 -7.34 -19.85
C MET A 95 6.74 -8.01 -20.84
N LEU A 96 5.85 -8.84 -20.32
CA LEU A 96 4.66 -9.31 -21.02
C LEU A 96 3.45 -8.51 -20.55
N VAL A 97 2.94 -7.63 -21.42
CA VAL A 97 1.95 -6.61 -21.09
C VAL A 97 0.57 -7.22 -20.90
N CYS A 98 0.05 -7.92 -21.92
CA CYS A 98 -1.27 -8.55 -21.87
C CYS A 98 -1.32 -9.80 -22.76
N ALA A 99 -2.33 -10.64 -22.58
CA ALA A 99 -2.47 -11.90 -23.32
C ALA A 99 -2.67 -11.70 -24.83
N MET A 100 -3.30 -10.58 -25.24
CA MET A 100 -3.60 -10.27 -26.66
C MET A 100 -2.45 -9.55 -27.36
N HIS A 101 -1.73 -8.70 -26.62
CA HIS A 101 -0.59 -7.92 -27.11
C HIS A 101 0.58 -8.08 -26.13
N PRO A 102 1.38 -9.15 -26.28
CA PRO A 102 2.45 -9.48 -25.35
C PRO A 102 3.47 -8.35 -25.14
N TYR A 103 3.71 -7.53 -26.15
CA TYR A 103 4.65 -6.40 -26.09
C TYR A 103 3.95 -5.03 -26.02
N GLY A 104 2.67 -5.02 -25.69
CA GLY A 104 1.83 -3.82 -25.72
C GLY A 104 1.28 -3.50 -27.11
N ILE A 105 0.40 -2.51 -27.14
CA ILE A 105 -0.15 -1.95 -28.37
C ILE A 105 0.92 -1.11 -29.07
N VAL A 106 0.86 -1.02 -30.40
CA VAL A 106 1.75 -0.17 -31.21
C VAL A 106 1.74 1.27 -30.69
N ASP A 107 2.94 1.85 -30.54
CA ASP A 107 3.13 3.22 -30.08
C ASP A 107 2.29 4.22 -30.89
N GLY A 108 1.61 5.11 -30.18
CA GLY A 108 0.76 6.15 -30.77
C GLY A 108 -0.69 5.71 -31.06
N SER A 109 -1.08 4.47 -30.74
CA SER A 109 -2.50 4.11 -30.72
C SER A 109 -3.20 4.73 -29.51
N GLU A 110 -4.44 5.18 -29.68
CA GLU A 110 -5.28 5.69 -28.58
C GLU A 110 -6.21 4.61 -28.01
N TYR A 111 -6.33 3.46 -28.69
CA TYR A 111 -7.28 2.41 -28.33
C TYR A 111 -6.72 1.00 -28.60
N CYS A 112 -7.22 0.02 -27.86
CA CYS A 112 -6.92 -1.40 -28.02
C CYS A 112 -8.18 -2.14 -28.49
N PRO A 113 -8.19 -2.76 -29.69
CA PRO A 113 -9.37 -3.45 -30.23
C PRO A 113 -9.76 -4.68 -29.40
N ASP A 114 -8.80 -5.31 -28.73
CA ASP A 114 -8.99 -6.51 -27.90
C ASP A 114 -9.21 -6.17 -26.41
N LYS A 115 -9.56 -4.91 -26.09
CA LYS A 115 -9.80 -4.48 -24.72
C LYS A 115 -11.13 -5.01 -24.20
N GLU A 116 -11.04 -5.98 -23.29
CA GLU A 116 -12.16 -6.49 -22.52
C GLU A 116 -12.12 -5.88 -21.12
N ALA A 117 -13.01 -4.92 -20.83
CA ALA A 117 -13.01 -4.24 -19.55
C ALA A 117 -13.52 -5.14 -18.42
N VAL A 118 -12.90 -5.09 -17.25
CA VAL A 118 -13.44 -5.73 -16.04
C VAL A 118 -14.78 -5.06 -15.71
N SER A 119 -15.87 -5.82 -15.67
CA SER A 119 -17.15 -5.33 -15.18
C SER A 119 -17.19 -5.45 -13.66
N TRP A 120 -16.89 -4.38 -12.94
CA TRP A 120 -17.05 -4.34 -11.49
C TRP A 120 -18.53 -4.17 -11.14
N SER A 121 -19.20 -5.25 -10.76
CA SER A 121 -20.49 -5.18 -10.07
C SER A 121 -20.23 -5.04 -8.58
N PHE A 122 -20.38 -3.84 -8.04
CA PHE A 122 -20.43 -3.66 -6.59
C PHE A 122 -21.67 -4.38 -6.05
N PRO A 123 -21.56 -5.27 -5.06
CA PRO A 123 -22.75 -5.81 -4.42
C PRO A 123 -23.53 -4.63 -3.83
N ALA A 124 -24.78 -4.48 -4.28
CA ALA A 124 -25.67 -3.50 -3.68
C ALA A 124 -25.72 -3.78 -2.18
N VAL A 125 -25.41 -2.77 -1.37
CA VAL A 125 -25.71 -2.80 0.07
C VAL A 125 -27.21 -3.03 0.17
N ASP A 126 -27.59 -4.23 0.62
CA ASP A 126 -28.99 -4.54 0.88
C ASP A 126 -29.45 -3.69 2.07
N ARG A 127 -30.24 -2.65 1.79
CA ARG A 127 -30.83 -1.77 2.80
C ARG A 127 -32.17 -2.31 3.32
N SER A 128 -32.50 -3.58 3.13
CA SER A 128 -33.72 -4.16 3.70
C SER A 128 -33.51 -4.62 5.14
N ASN A 129 -33.22 -3.71 6.08
CA ASN A 129 -33.53 -3.96 7.51
C ASN A 129 -33.62 -2.69 8.37
N SER A 130 -34.43 -1.72 7.98
CA SER A 130 -34.85 -0.64 8.87
C SER A 130 -36.33 -0.30 8.66
N SER A 131 -37.20 -1.24 8.98
CA SER A 131 -38.62 -0.99 9.24
C SER A 131 -38.94 -1.68 10.57
N GLU A 132 -38.92 -0.93 11.67
CA GLU A 132 -40.13 -0.60 12.44
C GLU A 132 -40.41 -1.64 13.53
N ASP A 133 -39.72 -1.50 14.67
CA ASP A 133 -40.18 -2.03 15.95
C ASP A 133 -40.17 -0.88 16.97
N HIS A 134 -41.25 -0.09 16.96
CA HIS A 134 -41.64 0.76 18.09
C HIS A 134 -43.15 0.65 18.29
N ASP A 135 -43.54 -0.41 18.97
CA ASP A 135 -44.85 -0.53 19.63
C ASP A 135 -44.61 -1.12 21.04
N PHE A 136 -44.46 -0.23 22.04
CA PHE A 136 -45.17 -0.24 23.33
C PHE A 136 -44.71 0.91 24.22
#